data_AF-A0A3N5ZUC4-F1
#
_entry.id   AF-A0A3N5ZUC4-F1
#
_cell.length_a   1.000
_cell.length_b   1.000
_cell.length_c   1.000
_cell.angle_alpha   90.00
_cell.angle_beta   90.00
_cell.angle_gamma   90.00
#
_symmetry.space_group_name_H-M   'P 1'
#
loop_
_entity.id
_entity.type
_entity.pdbx_description
1 polymer ?
#
loop_
_entity_poly.entity_id
_entity_poly.type
_entity_poly.pdbx_seq_one_letter_code
_entity_poly.pdbx_strand_id
1 'polypeptide(L)'
;MYNRKAAVEYANRWWNSFNPAFPKFDDDCTNYISQCLLAGGAPMTGAPNRAKGWWIKGGTWSYSWTTSNALRWYLETAKTGLVGKRVDSVSELQLGDLIFLDFDGDGKINHTLIITSIVKGVPYVNAHTTNSYHRLWTYEDSSAYTPNIKYYFFKIDVI
;
A
#
# COMPACT_ATOMS: atom_id res chain seq x y z
N MET A 1 0.14 -17.91 1.17
CA MET A 1 -0.89 -17.49 0.19
C MET A 1 -1.54 -16.21 0.68
N TYR A 2 -1.57 -15.18 -0.17
CA TYR A 2 -2.14 -13.86 0.14
C TYR A 2 -3.66 -13.82 -0.09
N ASN A 3 -4.43 -13.52 0.95
CA ASN A 3 -5.89 -13.37 0.87
C ASN A 3 -6.27 -11.95 0.45
N ARG A 4 -6.32 -11.75 -0.87
CA ARG A 4 -6.70 -10.49 -1.52
C ARG A 4 -8.08 -9.97 -1.07
N LYS A 5 -9.05 -10.88 -0.90
CA LYS A 5 -10.41 -10.52 -0.48
C LYS A 5 -10.39 -9.91 0.92
N ALA A 6 -9.68 -10.54 1.87
CA ALA A 6 -9.56 -10.02 3.23
C ALA A 6 -8.84 -8.66 3.28
N ALA A 7 -7.80 -8.46 2.46
CA ALA A 7 -7.13 -7.17 2.34
C ALA A 7 -8.08 -6.07 1.84
N VAL A 8 -8.89 -6.36 0.82
CA VAL A 8 -9.88 -5.41 0.28
C VAL A 8 -11.04 -5.17 1.25
N GLU A 9 -11.53 -6.20 1.95
CA GLU A 9 -12.55 -6.03 2.99
C GLU A 9 -12.04 -5.15 4.14
N TYR A 10 -10.79 -5.31 4.55
CA TYR A 10 -10.16 -4.44 5.53
C TYR A 10 -10.09 -3.00 5.03
N ALA A 11 -9.62 -2.80 3.79
CA ALA A 11 -9.54 -1.49 3.17
C ALA A 11 -10.92 -0.81 3.08
N ASN A 12 -11.95 -1.55 2.67
CA ASN A 12 -13.31 -1.02 2.61
C ASN A 12 -13.92 -0.75 3.98
N ARG A 13 -13.50 -1.44 5.04
CA ARG A 13 -13.99 -1.20 6.40
C ARG A 13 -13.40 0.06 7.01
N TRP A 14 -12.11 0.28 6.82
CA TRP A 14 -11.36 1.33 7.52
C TRP A 14 -11.08 2.58 6.69
N TRP A 15 -11.59 2.68 5.46
CA TRP A 15 -11.29 3.79 4.53
C TRP A 15 -11.46 5.21 5.09
N ASN A 16 -12.33 5.41 6.10
CA ASN A 16 -12.62 6.71 6.72
C ASN A 16 -12.32 6.78 8.23
N SER A 17 -11.65 5.77 8.80
CA SER A 17 -11.41 5.71 10.24
C SER A 17 -10.14 4.92 10.57
N PHE A 18 -9.60 5.15 11.77
CA PHE A 18 -8.39 4.46 12.21
C PHE A 18 -8.77 3.21 13.01
N ASN A 19 -8.15 2.07 12.69
CA ASN A 19 -8.32 0.88 13.51
C ASN A 19 -7.60 1.06 14.86
N PRO A 20 -8.30 1.04 16.00
CA PRO A 20 -7.70 1.26 17.32
C PRO A 20 -6.69 0.18 17.74
N ALA A 21 -6.61 -0.95 17.04
CA ALA A 21 -5.59 -1.96 17.26
C ALA A 21 -4.19 -1.52 16.80
N PHE A 22 -4.08 -0.43 16.03
CA PHE A 22 -2.83 0.07 15.48
C PHE A 22 -2.58 1.53 15.90
N PRO A 23 -1.30 1.96 15.96
CA PRO A 23 -0.99 3.37 16.16
C PRO A 23 -1.58 4.24 15.04
N LYS A 24 -2.03 5.42 15.41
CA LYS A 24 -2.48 6.46 14.49
C LYS A 24 -1.29 7.33 14.06
N PHE A 25 -1.26 7.68 12.78
CA PHE A 25 -0.31 8.62 12.21
C PHE A 25 -1.04 9.75 11.49
N ASP A 26 -0.41 10.91 11.34
CA ASP A 26 -0.93 11.99 10.50
C ASP A 26 -0.74 11.62 9.02
N ASP A 27 0.48 11.21 8.65
CA ASP A 27 0.78 10.59 7.35
C ASP A 27 0.52 9.07 7.40
N ASP A 28 -0.75 8.69 7.32
CA ASP A 28 -1.20 7.32 7.59
C ASP A 28 -1.22 6.38 6.37
N CYS A 29 -0.94 6.88 5.16
CA CYS A 29 -1.09 6.09 3.94
C CYS A 29 -0.46 4.69 4.03
N THR A 30 0.82 4.57 4.37
CA THR A 30 1.49 3.26 4.43
C THR A 30 1.09 2.43 5.63
N ASN A 31 0.77 3.05 6.77
CA ASN A 31 0.31 2.31 7.94
C ASN A 31 -1.03 1.63 7.65
N TYR A 32 -1.97 2.34 7.05
CA TYR A 32 -3.24 1.78 6.58
C TYR A 32 -3.04 0.67 5.53
N ILE A 33 -2.17 0.89 4.54
CA ILE A 33 -1.85 -0.15 3.54
C ILE A 33 -1.24 -1.38 4.20
N SER A 34 -0.30 -1.22 5.14
CA SER A 34 0.31 -2.34 5.86
C SER A 34 -0.73 -3.11 6.68
N GLN A 35 -1.72 -2.43 7.27
CA GLN A 35 -2.82 -3.12 7.94
C GLN A 35 -3.68 -3.93 6.95
N CYS A 36 -3.94 -3.42 5.73
CA CYS A 36 -4.64 -4.16 4.69
C CYS A 36 -3.87 -5.43 4.28
N LEU A 37 -2.55 -5.30 4.05
CA LEU A 37 -1.68 -6.43 3.70
C LEU A 37 -1.63 -7.48 4.83
N LEU A 38 -1.55 -7.04 6.09
CA LEU A 38 -1.59 -7.91 7.26
C LEU A 38 -2.93 -8.64 7.38
N ALA A 39 -4.05 -7.94 7.15
CA ALA A 39 -5.38 -8.55 7.12
C ALA A 39 -5.51 -9.57 5.97
N GLY A 40 -4.79 -9.37 4.88
CA GLY A 40 -4.60 -10.34 3.81
C GLY A 40 -3.72 -11.55 4.18
N GLY A 41 -3.24 -11.64 5.42
CA GLY A 41 -2.44 -12.77 5.91
C GLY A 41 -0.95 -12.70 5.59
N ALA A 42 -0.44 -11.53 5.18
CA ALA A 42 0.99 -11.35 4.95
C ALA A 42 1.79 -11.51 6.27
N PRO A 43 2.83 -12.37 6.32
CA PRO A 43 3.62 -12.56 7.52
C PRO A 43 4.57 -11.39 7.75
N MET A 44 4.62 -10.89 8.98
CA MET A 44 5.61 -9.90 9.38
C MET A 44 7.01 -10.53 9.50
N THR A 45 8.03 -9.81 9.04
CA THR A 45 9.42 -10.31 8.99
C THR A 45 10.42 -9.22 9.39
N GLY A 46 11.61 -9.63 9.87
CA GLY A 46 12.76 -8.73 10.07
C GLY A 46 12.79 -7.91 11.38
N ALA A 47 11.80 -8.11 12.28
CA ALA A 47 11.83 -7.53 13.61
C ALA A 47 13.06 -7.99 14.43
N PRO A 48 13.59 -7.16 15.35
CA PRO A 48 13.12 -5.83 15.75
C PRO A 48 13.87 -4.67 15.08
N ASN A 49 14.65 -4.91 14.02
CA ASN A 49 15.42 -3.84 13.39
C ASN A 49 14.51 -2.95 12.53
N ARG A 50 14.39 -1.66 12.87
CA ARG A 50 13.49 -0.72 12.17
C ARG A 50 13.85 -0.52 10.68
N ALA A 51 15.11 -0.71 10.31
CA ALA A 51 15.57 -0.59 8.93
C ALA A 51 15.44 -1.88 8.12
N LYS A 52 14.95 -2.98 8.70
CA LYS A 52 14.84 -4.28 8.03
C LYS A 52 13.44 -4.87 8.12
N GLY A 53 13.07 -5.59 7.07
CA GLY A 53 11.82 -6.34 7.00
C GLY A 53 10.58 -5.47 6.85
N TRP A 54 9.43 -6.02 7.22
CA TRP A 54 8.12 -5.36 7.26
C TRP A 54 7.36 -5.90 8.47
N TRP A 55 7.18 -5.05 9.48
CA TRP A 55 6.63 -5.49 10.76
C TRP A 55 6.17 -4.33 11.66
N ILE A 56 5.20 -4.62 12.52
CA ILE A 56 4.84 -3.82 13.70
C ILE A 56 4.68 -4.77 14.90
N LYS A 57 5.31 -4.46 16.04
CA LYS A 57 5.25 -5.29 17.25
C LYS A 57 5.67 -4.49 18.49
N GLY A 58 4.97 -4.70 19.61
CA GLY A 58 5.38 -4.17 20.91
C GLY A 58 5.53 -2.65 20.97
N GLY A 59 4.67 -1.91 20.24
CA GLY A 59 4.72 -0.45 20.17
C GLY A 59 5.80 0.14 19.25
N THR A 60 6.50 -0.70 18.46
CA THR A 60 7.51 -0.26 17.48
C THR A 60 7.29 -0.94 16.13
N TRP A 61 7.92 -0.42 15.07
CA TRP A 61 7.69 -0.82 13.68
C TRP A 61 8.89 -0.56 12.77
N SER A 62 8.94 -1.27 11.64
CA SER A 62 9.88 -0.99 10.54
C SER A 62 9.50 0.26 9.75
N TYR A 63 10.46 0.90 9.11
CA TYR A 63 10.19 2.02 8.19
C TYR A 63 9.26 1.63 7.06
N SER A 64 9.39 0.41 6.53
CA SER A 64 8.50 -0.15 5.51
C SER A 64 7.05 -0.33 5.97
N TRP A 65 6.77 -0.37 7.29
CA TRP A 65 5.40 -0.43 7.78
C TRP A 65 4.69 0.94 7.66
N THR A 66 5.42 2.04 7.82
CA THR A 66 4.84 3.40 7.94
C THR A 66 5.27 4.38 6.86
N THR A 67 6.15 4.02 5.92
CA THR A 67 6.67 4.97 4.92
C THR A 67 6.64 4.40 3.51
N SER A 68 5.97 5.09 2.57
CA SER A 68 5.69 4.61 1.22
C SER A 68 6.95 4.24 0.45
N ASN A 69 7.97 5.10 0.50
CA ASN A 69 9.25 4.84 -0.16
C ASN A 69 9.94 3.58 0.40
N ALA A 70 9.92 3.39 1.73
CA ALA A 70 10.53 2.21 2.36
C ALA A 70 9.73 0.93 2.05
N LEU A 71 8.39 1.00 1.98
CA LEU A 71 7.55 -0.13 1.61
C LEU A 71 7.83 -0.56 0.16
N ARG A 72 7.89 0.38 -0.79
CA ARG A 72 8.21 0.08 -2.20
C ARG A 72 9.55 -0.63 -2.34
N TRP A 73 10.61 -0.12 -1.70
CA TRP A 73 11.93 -0.76 -1.74
C TRP A 73 11.95 -2.13 -1.06
N TYR A 74 11.23 -2.30 0.06
CA TYR A 74 11.08 -3.60 0.70
C TYR A 74 10.43 -4.62 -0.25
N LEU A 75 9.29 -4.29 -0.85
CA LEU A 75 8.55 -5.20 -1.72
C LEU A 75 9.35 -5.64 -2.95
N GLU A 76 10.13 -4.74 -3.54
CA GLU A 76 10.95 -5.01 -4.72
C GLU A 76 12.16 -5.92 -4.43
N THR A 77 12.63 -5.93 -3.17
CA THR A 77 13.85 -6.66 -2.79
C THR A 77 13.58 -7.91 -1.97
N ALA A 78 12.44 -7.99 -1.28
CA ALA A 78 12.05 -9.12 -0.46
C ALA A 78 12.01 -10.42 -1.29
N LYS A 79 12.48 -11.51 -0.68
CA LYS A 79 12.55 -12.85 -1.31
C LYS A 79 11.67 -13.89 -0.64
N THR A 80 11.13 -13.56 0.54
CA THR A 80 10.27 -14.43 1.35
C THR A 80 9.28 -13.57 2.13
N GLY A 81 8.17 -14.16 2.57
CA GLY A 81 7.08 -13.48 3.22
C GLY A 81 6.35 -12.57 2.23
N LEU A 82 6.04 -11.35 2.65
CA LEU A 82 5.42 -10.34 1.80
C LEU A 82 6.40 -9.88 0.70
N VAL A 83 6.03 -10.07 -0.55
CA VAL A 83 6.84 -9.67 -1.72
C VAL A 83 6.01 -8.89 -2.72
N GLY A 84 6.69 -8.13 -3.58
CA GLY A 84 6.06 -7.43 -4.68
C GLY A 84 6.78 -7.67 -6.00
N LYS A 85 6.01 -7.90 -7.06
CA LYS A 85 6.51 -7.94 -8.44
C LYS A 85 6.07 -6.67 -9.17
N ARG A 86 7.05 -5.88 -9.62
CA ARG A 86 6.77 -4.72 -10.47
C ARG A 86 6.21 -5.18 -11.82
N VAL A 87 5.20 -4.48 -12.30
CA VAL A 87 4.58 -4.67 -13.62
C VAL A 87 4.49 -3.34 -14.36
N ASP A 88 4.29 -3.39 -15.66
CA ASP A 88 4.41 -2.21 -16.53
C ASP A 88 3.08 -1.47 -16.68
N SER A 89 1.96 -2.16 -16.49
CA SER A 89 0.62 -1.59 -16.65
C SER A 89 -0.29 -1.84 -15.46
N VAL A 90 -1.14 -0.86 -15.16
CA VAL A 90 -2.21 -0.98 -14.17
C VAL A 90 -3.19 -2.11 -14.51
N SER A 91 -3.36 -2.43 -15.81
CA SER A 91 -4.26 -3.49 -16.28
C SER A 91 -3.82 -4.89 -15.84
N GLU A 92 -2.57 -5.04 -15.42
CA GLU A 92 -2.06 -6.30 -14.88
C GLU A 92 -2.42 -6.48 -13.41
N LEU A 93 -2.78 -5.39 -12.71
CA LEU A 93 -3.09 -5.43 -11.29
C LEU A 93 -4.45 -6.05 -11.00
N GLN A 94 -4.55 -6.63 -9.81
CA GLN A 94 -5.75 -7.27 -9.28
C GLN A 94 -6.13 -6.64 -7.93
N LEU A 95 -7.30 -7.01 -7.43
CA LEU A 95 -7.73 -6.64 -6.09
C LEU A 95 -6.65 -6.94 -5.04
N GLY A 96 -6.36 -5.97 -4.17
CA GLY A 96 -5.34 -6.08 -3.14
C GLY A 96 -3.90 -5.83 -3.61
N ASP A 97 -3.67 -5.52 -4.89
CA ASP A 97 -2.39 -5.01 -5.39
C ASP A 97 -2.23 -3.52 -5.11
N LEU A 98 -0.99 -3.03 -5.22
CA LEU A 98 -0.64 -1.67 -4.85
C LEU A 98 -0.22 -0.82 -6.04
N ILE A 99 -0.48 0.48 -5.91
CA ILE A 99 0.08 1.53 -6.77
C ILE A 99 0.84 2.50 -5.87
N PHE A 100 2.11 2.72 -6.18
CA PHE A 100 2.90 3.77 -5.53
C PHE A 100 2.92 5.02 -6.42
N LEU A 101 2.69 6.17 -5.82
CA LEU A 101 2.71 7.48 -6.48
C LEU A 101 3.95 8.26 -6.04
N ASP A 102 4.68 8.75 -7.04
CA ASP A 102 5.67 9.81 -6.92
C ASP A 102 5.06 11.03 -7.62
N PHE A 103 4.54 11.97 -6.83
CA PHE A 103 3.77 13.11 -7.34
C PHE A 103 4.63 14.08 -8.15
N ASP A 104 5.89 14.26 -7.77
CA ASP A 104 6.78 15.28 -8.36
C ASP A 104 7.71 14.69 -9.44
N GLY A 105 7.80 13.36 -9.52
CA GLY A 105 8.66 12.64 -10.45
C GLY A 105 10.14 12.67 -10.07
N ASP A 106 10.46 12.85 -8.78
CA ASP A 106 11.83 12.97 -8.26
C ASP A 106 12.46 11.62 -7.90
N GLY A 107 11.72 10.52 -8.06
CA GLY A 107 12.11 9.15 -7.73
C GLY A 107 11.78 8.74 -6.29
N LYS A 108 11.18 9.62 -5.48
CA LYS A 108 10.76 9.33 -4.11
C LYS A 108 9.25 9.11 -4.06
N ILE A 109 8.85 7.97 -3.50
CA ILE A 109 7.42 7.68 -3.36
C ILE A 109 6.79 8.55 -2.25
N ASN A 110 5.76 9.31 -2.61
CA ASN A 110 4.97 10.12 -1.68
C ASN A 110 3.79 9.33 -1.12
N HIS A 111 3.11 8.53 -1.96
CA HIS A 111 1.82 7.95 -1.59
C HIS A 111 1.68 6.49 -2.03
N THR A 112 0.83 5.74 -1.33
CA THR A 112 0.56 4.33 -1.63
C THR A 112 -0.95 4.09 -1.65
N LEU A 113 -1.41 3.41 -2.70
CA LEU A 113 -2.81 3.07 -2.96
C LEU A 113 -2.98 1.55 -2.96
N ILE A 114 -4.16 1.05 -2.59
CA ILE A 114 -4.57 -0.35 -2.77
C ILE A 114 -5.76 -0.45 -3.71
N ILE A 115 -5.70 -1.37 -4.68
CA ILE A 115 -6.82 -1.66 -5.59
C ILE A 115 -7.93 -2.38 -4.81
N THR A 116 -9.11 -1.76 -4.75
CA THR A 116 -10.27 -2.27 -3.98
C THR A 116 -11.47 -2.61 -4.86
N SER A 117 -11.52 -2.11 -6.10
CA SER A 117 -12.54 -2.45 -7.08
C SER A 117 -11.98 -2.38 -8.50
N ILE A 118 -12.57 -3.14 -9.44
CA ILE A 118 -12.28 -3.06 -10.87
C ILE A 118 -13.63 -3.06 -11.59
N VAL A 119 -13.97 -1.96 -12.26
CA VAL A 119 -15.24 -1.80 -12.98
C VAL A 119 -14.95 -1.69 -14.47
N LYS A 120 -15.43 -2.65 -15.26
CA LYS A 120 -15.19 -2.71 -16.72
C LYS A 120 -13.70 -2.59 -17.09
N GLY A 121 -12.83 -3.22 -16.29
CA GLY A 121 -11.37 -3.19 -16.48
C GLY A 121 -10.67 -1.94 -15.93
N VAL A 122 -11.40 -0.98 -15.35
CA VAL A 122 -10.83 0.22 -14.73
C VAL A 122 -10.65 0.01 -13.22
N PRO A 123 -9.42 0.10 -12.70
CA PRO A 123 -9.17 -0.03 -11.26
C PRO A 123 -9.62 1.18 -10.44
N TYR A 124 -10.08 0.92 -9.23
CA TYR A 124 -10.41 1.93 -8.23
C TYR A 124 -9.73 1.57 -6.91
N VAL A 125 -9.37 2.60 -6.16
CA VAL A 125 -8.47 2.48 -5.01
C VAL A 125 -9.07 3.03 -3.73
N ASN A 126 -8.57 2.52 -2.61
CA ASN A 126 -8.67 3.18 -1.31
C ASN A 126 -7.28 3.64 -0.86
N ALA A 127 -7.25 4.70 -0.05
CA ALA A 127 -6.03 5.24 0.56
C ALA A 127 -6.36 6.14 1.77
N HIS A 128 -5.34 6.40 2.59
CA HIS A 128 -5.40 7.25 3.79
C HIS A 128 -4.57 8.54 3.61
N THR A 129 -4.28 9.27 4.71
CA THR A 129 -3.80 10.68 4.75
C THR A 129 -4.89 11.66 4.31
N THR A 130 -5.35 11.52 3.07
CA THR A 130 -6.64 12.07 2.62
C THR A 130 -7.49 10.88 2.19
N ASN A 131 -8.49 10.56 3.00
CA ASN A 131 -9.32 9.36 2.85
C ASN A 131 -9.89 9.27 1.44
N SER A 132 -9.63 8.14 0.77
CA SER A 132 -10.12 7.82 -0.56
C SER A 132 -10.87 6.49 -0.50
N TYR A 133 -12.06 6.44 -1.10
CA TYR A 133 -12.89 5.25 -1.19
C TYR A 133 -13.38 5.07 -2.62
N HIS A 134 -13.01 3.94 -3.24
CA HIS A 134 -13.30 3.62 -4.63
C HIS A 134 -13.03 4.81 -5.56
N ARG A 135 -11.87 5.44 -5.37
CA ARG A 135 -11.41 6.57 -6.18
C ARG A 135 -10.72 6.07 -7.44
N LEU A 136 -10.80 6.81 -8.54
CA LEU A 136 -10.08 6.45 -9.76
C LEU A 136 -8.57 6.38 -9.49
N TRP A 137 -7.92 5.31 -9.97
CA TRP A 137 -6.51 5.04 -9.70
C TRP A 137 -5.54 6.12 -10.21
N THR A 138 -5.94 6.92 -11.21
CA THR A 138 -5.12 8.00 -11.77
C THR A 138 -4.86 9.11 -10.75
N TYR A 139 -5.74 9.27 -9.75
CA TYR A 139 -5.54 10.24 -8.67
C TYR A 139 -5.38 11.70 -9.14
N GLU A 140 -5.81 12.01 -10.37
CA GLU A 140 -5.67 13.33 -11.02
C GLU A 140 -6.50 14.43 -10.33
N ASP A 141 -7.55 14.05 -9.62
CA ASP A 141 -8.38 14.93 -8.80
C ASP A 141 -7.76 15.22 -7.42
N SER A 142 -6.51 14.83 -7.18
CA SER A 142 -5.82 15.04 -5.90
C SER A 142 -5.27 16.44 -5.79
N SER A 143 -5.37 17.05 -4.62
CA SER A 143 -4.68 18.31 -4.34
C SER A 143 -3.14 18.20 -4.40
N ALA A 144 -2.61 16.97 -4.31
CA ALA A 144 -1.18 16.68 -4.47
C ALA A 144 -0.80 16.27 -5.90
N TYR A 145 -1.77 16.20 -6.83
CA TYR A 145 -1.47 15.84 -8.22
C TYR A 145 -0.55 16.88 -8.88
N THR A 146 0.40 16.38 -9.67
CA THR A 146 1.17 17.21 -10.60
C THR A 146 1.26 16.52 -11.97
N PRO A 147 1.48 17.26 -13.06
CA PRO A 147 1.74 16.66 -14.38
C PRO A 147 2.97 15.76 -14.44
N ASN A 148 3.87 15.83 -13.45
CA ASN A 148 5.10 15.03 -13.40
C ASN A 148 4.90 13.65 -12.75
N ILE A 149 3.69 13.37 -12.23
CA ILE A 149 3.39 12.17 -11.47
C ILE A 149 3.88 10.88 -12.16
N LYS A 150 4.52 10.02 -11.39
CA LYS A 150 4.96 8.68 -11.79
C LYS A 150 4.24 7.62 -10.98
N TYR A 151 3.90 6.54 -11.67
CA TYR A 151 3.20 5.39 -11.09
C TYR A 151 4.11 4.17 -11.09
N TYR A 152 4.07 3.42 -10.00
CA TYR A 152 4.76 2.14 -9.89
C TYR A 152 3.75 1.07 -9.47
N PHE A 153 3.51 0.12 -10.36
CA PHE A 153 2.50 -0.92 -10.21
C PHE A 153 3.13 -2.18 -9.62
N PHE A 154 2.55 -2.71 -8.53
CA PHE A 154 3.09 -3.85 -7.81
C PHE A 154 2.03 -4.93 -7.58
N LYS A 155 2.28 -6.11 -8.15
CA LYS A 155 1.58 -7.34 -7.78
C LYS A 155 2.08 -7.83 -6.43
N ILE A 156 1.17 -8.01 -5.49
CA ILE A 156 1.49 -8.48 -4.14
C ILE A 156 1.32 -9.99 -4.05
N ASP A 157 2.27 -10.65 -3.40
CA ASP A 157 2.19 -12.06 -3.07
C ASP A 157 2.84 -12.38 -1.73
N VAL A 158 2.63 -13.60 -1.24
CA VAL A 158 3.26 -14.16 -0.05
C VAL A 158 3.93 -15.48 -0.40
N ILE A 159 5.27 -15.50 -0.31
CA ILE A 159 6.15 -16.64 -0.62
C ILE A 159 6.71 -17.26 0.65
#